data_AF-A0A2U3H241-F1
#
_entry.id   AF-A0A2U3H241-F1
#
_cell.length_a   1.000
_cell.length_b   1.000
_cell.length_c   1.000
_cell.angle_alpha   90.00
_cell.angle_beta   90.00
_cell.angle_gamma   90.00
#
_symmetry.space_group_name_H-M   'P 1'
#
loop_
_entity.id
_entity.type
_entity.pdbx_description
1 polymer ?
#
loop_
_entity_poly.entity_id
_entity_poly.type
_entity_poly.pdbx_seq_one_letter_code
_entity_poly.pdbx_strand_id
1 'polypeptide(L)'
;MLRDAGRTTGPVTVRVGTRQRLRLALAEGGEGRAAPAPRIGPAPTDGSAPALPVLPEAATYVLPDLELLRTGALEADRPHPLVASALLPGRAPTGPPRAPVPAGTPQLVECRGARHRIGPVDGVLTPLDHDPDEIGREEPPAALTGTPLACLQAADRAHRRPGCLEPGGVPGVLRGSEAVPGRPGGGSRAPGRPGARE
;
A
#
# COMPACT_ATOMS: atom_id res chain seq x y z
N MET A 1 1.49 -9.87 16.64
CA MET A 1 0.13 -10.01 17.23
C MET A 1 0.04 -11.03 18.36
N LEU A 2 0.10 -12.35 18.13
CA LEU A 2 0.08 -13.32 19.23
C LEU A 2 1.31 -13.14 20.14
N ARG A 3 2.50 -13.07 19.55
CA ARG A 3 3.76 -12.82 20.29
C ARG A 3 3.73 -11.48 21.01
N ASP A 4 3.21 -10.44 20.37
CA ASP A 4 3.03 -9.11 20.94
C ASP A 4 2.05 -9.13 22.13
N ALA A 5 1.06 -10.03 22.09
CA ALA A 5 0.15 -10.33 23.20
C ALA A 5 0.76 -11.32 24.22
N GLY A 6 2.05 -11.62 24.14
CA GLY A 6 2.76 -12.55 25.01
C GLY A 6 2.42 -14.03 24.79
N ARG A 7 1.79 -14.37 23.66
CA ARG A 7 1.29 -15.72 23.36
C ARG A 7 2.00 -16.33 22.14
N THR A 8 2.34 -17.60 22.23
CA THR A 8 2.90 -18.36 21.10
C THR A 8 1.85 -19.27 20.45
N THR A 9 0.78 -19.58 21.20
CA THR A 9 -0.33 -20.43 20.77
C THR A 9 -1.65 -19.87 21.33
N GLY A 10 -2.78 -20.43 20.88
CA GLY A 10 -4.10 -20.15 21.45
C GLY A 10 -5.12 -19.65 20.43
N PRO A 11 -6.40 -19.61 20.82
CA PRO A 11 -7.47 -19.23 19.92
C PRO A 11 -7.40 -17.75 19.54
N VAL A 12 -7.75 -17.46 18.29
CA VAL A 12 -7.89 -16.10 17.75
C VAL A 12 -9.27 -15.93 17.14
N THR A 13 -9.73 -14.69 17.04
CA THR A 13 -10.94 -14.35 16.30
C THR A 13 -10.55 -13.70 14.98
N VAL A 14 -11.18 -14.07 13.88
CA VAL A 14 -10.97 -13.43 12.57
C VAL A 14 -12.25 -12.73 12.13
N ARG A 15 -12.13 -11.50 11.63
CA ARG A 15 -13.23 -10.80 10.98
C ARG A 15 -13.31 -11.25 9.52
N VAL A 16 -14.48 -11.67 9.08
CA VAL A 16 -14.73 -12.05 7.69
C VAL A 16 -15.89 -11.20 7.17
N GLY A 17 -15.64 -10.41 6.14
CA GLY A 17 -16.56 -9.39 5.67
C GLY A 17 -16.95 -8.38 6.76
N THR A 18 -18.13 -7.80 6.63
CA THR A 18 -18.59 -6.70 7.50
C THR A 18 -19.27 -7.15 8.79
N ARG A 19 -19.69 -8.42 8.91
CA ARG A 19 -20.53 -8.89 10.03
C ARG A 19 -20.19 -10.26 10.60
N GLN A 20 -19.21 -10.98 10.05
CA GLN A 20 -18.93 -12.34 10.51
C GLN A 20 -17.63 -12.39 11.31
N ARG A 21 -17.65 -13.17 12.39
CA ARG A 21 -16.48 -13.46 13.21
C ARG A 21 -16.35 -14.96 13.43
N LEU A 22 -15.18 -15.49 13.13
CA LEU A 22 -14.85 -16.90 13.29
C LEU A 22 -13.81 -17.06 14.40
N ARG A 23 -14.00 -18.05 15.27
CA ARG A 23 -12.96 -18.48 16.21
C ARG A 23 -12.10 -19.54 15.53
N LEU A 24 -10.81 -19.28 15.44
CA LEU A 24 -9.82 -20.23 14.96
C LEU A 24 -8.96 -20.70 16.14
N ALA A 25 -8.87 -22.01 16.33
CA ALA A 25 -7.94 -22.62 17.27
C ALA A 25 -7.13 -23.68 16.53
N LEU A 26 -5.81 -23.65 16.65
CA LEU A 26 -4.99 -24.77 16.18
C LEU A 26 -5.14 -25.91 17.19
N ALA A 27 -5.54 -27.10 16.74
CA ALA A 27 -5.46 -28.28 17.59
C ALA A 27 -3.97 -28.52 17.91
N GLU A 28 -3.62 -28.83 19.16
CA GLU A 28 -2.26 -29.27 19.45
C GLU A 28 -2.00 -30.54 18.61
N GLY A 29 -0.95 -30.49 17.77
CA GLY A 29 -0.60 -31.60 16.91
C GLY A 29 -0.21 -32.79 17.78
N GLY A 30 -0.87 -33.94 17.60
CA GLY A 30 -0.43 -35.19 18.21
C GLY A 30 0.99 -35.53 17.77
N GLU A 31 1.72 -36.31 18.58
CA GLU A 31 3.11 -36.72 18.38
C GLU A 31 3.36 -37.28 16.97
N GLY A 32 3.68 -36.40 16.03
CA GLY A 32 3.77 -36.71 14.61
C GLY A 32 3.97 -35.45 13.77
N ARG A 33 4.64 -35.59 12.63
CA ARG A 33 4.99 -34.49 11.71
C ARG A 33 3.78 -33.87 10.99
N ALA A 34 2.55 -34.23 11.36
CA ALA A 34 1.33 -33.71 10.75
C ALA A 34 1.10 -32.26 11.21
N ALA A 35 0.83 -31.37 10.25
CA ALA A 35 0.48 -29.99 10.57
C ALA A 35 -0.80 -29.96 11.43
N PRO A 36 -0.83 -29.17 12.53
CA PRO A 36 -2.00 -29.07 13.38
C PRO A 36 -3.21 -28.57 12.59
N ALA A 37 -4.29 -29.37 12.57
CA ALA A 37 -5.50 -29.00 11.87
C ALA A 37 -6.22 -27.84 12.59
N PRO A 38 -6.61 -26.78 11.86
CA PRO A 38 -7.39 -25.70 12.46
C PRO A 38 -8.81 -26.18 12.79
N ARG A 39 -9.24 -25.91 14.03
CA ARG A 39 -10.63 -25.99 14.44
C ARG A 39 -11.28 -24.63 14.24
N ILE A 40 -12.31 -24.60 13.41
CA ILE A 40 -13.06 -23.40 13.05
C ILE A 40 -14.45 -23.49 13.67
N GLY A 41 -14.89 -22.43 14.34
CA GLY A 41 -16.24 -22.34 14.88
C GLY A 41 -16.74 -20.90 14.93
N PRO A 42 -18.02 -20.68 15.27
CA PRO A 42 -18.53 -19.35 15.50
C PRO A 42 -17.75 -18.67 16.63
N ALA A 43 -17.56 -17.35 16.51
CA ALA A 43 -17.00 -16.56 17.61
C ALA A 43 -17.93 -16.63 18.85
N PRO A 44 -17.37 -16.64 20.07
CA PRO A 44 -18.18 -16.64 21.29
C PRO A 44 -19.10 -15.40 21.34
N THR A 45 -20.39 -15.60 21.55
CA THR A 45 -21.38 -14.52 21.70
C THR A 45 -21.61 -14.13 23.16
N ASP A 46 -20.99 -14.84 24.09
CA ASP A 46 -21.12 -14.75 25.55
C ASP A 46 -20.27 -13.63 26.19
N GLY A 47 -19.69 -12.74 25.38
CA GLY A 47 -18.80 -11.67 25.87
C GLY A 47 -17.35 -12.09 26.10
N SER A 48 -16.96 -13.33 25.77
CA SER A 48 -15.55 -13.77 25.76
C SER A 48 -14.79 -13.32 24.48
N ALA A 49 -15.51 -12.97 23.41
CA ALA A 49 -14.93 -12.47 22.16
C ALA A 49 -13.93 -11.28 22.26
N PRO A 50 -14.14 -10.25 23.10
CA PRO A 50 -13.16 -9.17 23.26
C PRO A 50 -11.85 -9.59 23.96
N ALA A 51 -11.80 -10.76 24.62
CA ALA A 51 -10.59 -11.25 25.29
C ALA A 51 -9.60 -11.98 24.33
N LEU A 52 -10.05 -12.30 23.11
CA LEU A 52 -9.22 -12.97 22.11
C LEU A 52 -8.62 -11.97 21.12
N PRO A 53 -7.34 -12.11 20.74
CA PRO A 53 -6.75 -11.32 19.67
C PRO A 53 -7.60 -11.40 18.39
N VAL A 54 -7.85 -10.25 17.78
CA VAL A 54 -8.67 -10.14 16.57
C VAL A 54 -7.77 -9.92 15.37
N LEU A 55 -7.85 -10.82 14.38
CA LEU A 55 -7.14 -10.71 13.11
C LEU A 55 -8.05 -10.10 12.02
N PRO A 56 -7.46 -9.34 11.08
CA PRO A 56 -8.17 -8.86 9.91
C PRO A 56 -8.50 -10.01 8.97
N GLU A 57 -9.46 -9.79 8.07
CA GLU A 57 -9.79 -10.74 7.01
C GLU A 57 -8.57 -11.09 6.15
N ALA A 58 -7.66 -10.13 5.93
CA ALA A 58 -6.43 -10.37 5.18
C ALA A 58 -5.58 -11.55 5.70
N ALA A 59 -5.73 -11.92 6.99
CA ALA A 59 -5.04 -13.05 7.58
C ALA A 59 -5.59 -14.43 7.15
N THR A 60 -6.73 -14.47 6.44
CA THR A 60 -7.28 -15.73 5.86
C THR A 60 -6.78 -16.00 4.46
N TYR A 61 -6.17 -15.02 3.78
CA TYR A 61 -5.59 -15.18 2.46
C TYR A 61 -4.13 -15.64 2.54
N VAL A 62 -3.72 -16.46 1.58
CA VAL A 62 -2.29 -16.76 1.40
C VAL A 62 -1.60 -15.49 0.91
N LEU A 63 -0.47 -15.13 1.52
CA LEU A 63 0.32 -13.99 1.07
C LEU A 63 0.82 -14.24 -0.36
N PRO A 64 0.72 -13.27 -1.28
CA PRO A 64 1.14 -13.45 -2.67
C PRO A 64 2.57 -13.99 -2.79
N ASP A 65 3.52 -13.41 -2.04
CA ASP A 65 4.92 -13.84 -2.04
C ASP A 65 5.09 -15.28 -1.53
N LEU A 66 4.28 -15.70 -0.54
CA LEU A 66 4.31 -17.06 -0.01
C LEU A 66 3.77 -18.07 -1.03
N GLU A 67 2.75 -17.70 -1.78
CA GLU A 67 2.19 -18.53 -2.87
C GLU A 67 3.21 -18.67 -4.01
N LEU A 68 3.87 -17.58 -4.39
CA LEU A 68 4.94 -17.61 -5.40
C LEU A 68 6.11 -18.50 -4.97
N LEU A 69 6.52 -18.44 -3.70
CA LEU A 69 7.56 -19.31 -3.15
C LEU A 69 7.12 -20.79 -3.14
N ARG A 70 5.87 -21.09 -2.75
CA ARG A 70 5.35 -22.47 -2.71
C ARG A 70 5.21 -23.10 -4.10
N THR A 71 4.87 -22.30 -5.09
CA THR A 71 4.72 -22.74 -6.48
C THR A 71 6.06 -22.78 -7.24
N GLY A 72 7.14 -22.29 -6.64
CA GLY A 72 8.45 -22.16 -7.30
C GLY A 72 8.48 -21.06 -8.37
N ALA A 73 7.47 -20.19 -8.45
CA ALA A 73 7.47 -19.03 -9.33
C ALA A 73 8.41 -17.92 -8.85
N LEU A 74 8.83 -17.98 -7.58
CA LEU A 74 9.82 -17.09 -6.98
C LEU A 74 10.83 -17.92 -6.18
N GLU A 75 12.12 -17.72 -6.44
CA GLU A 75 13.20 -18.36 -5.68
C GLU A 75 13.39 -17.68 -4.31
N ALA A 76 13.80 -18.43 -3.30
CA ALA A 76 13.89 -17.96 -1.91
C ALA A 76 14.89 -16.81 -1.69
N ASP A 77 15.85 -16.60 -2.59
CA ASP A 77 16.85 -15.53 -2.56
C ASP A 77 16.43 -14.25 -3.29
N ARG A 78 15.32 -14.28 -4.05
CA ARG A 78 14.76 -13.12 -4.75
C ARG A 78 14.04 -12.11 -3.85
N PRO A 79 13.22 -12.49 -2.86
CA PRO A 79 12.58 -11.50 -1.99
C PRO A 79 13.60 -10.83 -1.07
N HIS A 80 13.26 -9.63 -0.56
CA HIS A 80 14.12 -8.90 0.37
C HIS A 80 14.46 -9.79 1.59
N PRO A 81 15.69 -9.77 2.13
CA PRO A 81 16.11 -10.67 3.21
C PRO A 81 15.17 -10.68 4.43
N LEU A 82 14.61 -9.52 4.81
CA LEU A 82 13.61 -9.42 5.88
C LEU A 82 12.32 -10.17 5.54
N VAL A 83 11.81 -10.02 4.32
CA VAL A 83 10.62 -10.73 3.84
C VAL A 83 10.90 -12.22 3.76
N ALA A 84 12.05 -12.62 3.19
CA ALA A 84 12.46 -14.02 3.14
C ALA A 84 12.51 -14.66 4.53
N SER A 85 13.08 -13.97 5.52
CA SER A 85 13.16 -14.47 6.89
C SER A 85 11.79 -14.59 7.59
N ALA A 86 10.83 -13.76 7.21
CA ALA A 86 9.46 -13.81 7.73
C ALA A 86 8.63 -14.95 7.11
N LEU A 87 8.82 -15.21 5.80
CA LEU A 87 8.06 -16.20 5.05
C LEU A 87 8.64 -17.63 5.14
N LEU A 88 9.94 -17.76 5.39
CA LEU A 88 10.66 -19.04 5.45
C LEU A 88 11.30 -19.23 6.85
N PRO A 89 10.56 -19.82 7.81
CA PRO A 89 11.08 -20.09 9.16
C PRO A 89 12.36 -20.93 9.10
N GLY A 90 13.42 -20.47 9.76
CA GLY A 90 14.74 -21.12 9.76
C GLY A 90 15.78 -20.49 8.82
N ARG A 91 15.39 -19.50 8.01
CA ARG A 91 16.32 -18.73 7.19
C ARG A 91 16.70 -17.42 7.89
N ALA A 92 17.95 -17.33 8.36
CA ALA A 92 18.50 -16.07 8.85
C ALA A 92 18.65 -15.07 7.69
N PRO A 93 18.51 -13.77 7.92
CA PRO A 93 18.81 -12.77 6.90
C PRO A 93 20.28 -12.89 6.49
N THR A 94 20.55 -13.29 5.25
CA THR A 94 21.92 -13.49 4.73
C THR A 94 22.53 -12.23 4.10
N GLY A 95 21.97 -11.05 4.39
CA GLY A 95 22.47 -9.77 3.88
C GLY A 95 23.24 -8.99 4.95
N PRO A 96 24.28 -8.21 4.57
CA PRO A 96 24.88 -7.26 5.50
C PRO A 96 23.81 -6.30 6.03
N PRO A 97 23.89 -5.86 7.30
CA PRO A 97 23.00 -4.83 7.81
C PRO A 97 23.05 -3.64 6.86
N ARG A 98 21.89 -3.23 6.35
CA ARG A 98 21.81 -2.15 5.39
C ARG A 98 22.33 -0.90 6.09
N ALA A 99 23.46 -0.39 5.61
CA ALA A 99 23.94 0.92 6.04
C ALA A 99 22.80 1.93 5.85
N PRO A 100 22.61 2.90 6.76
CA PRO A 100 21.68 3.99 6.54
C PRO A 100 21.96 4.56 5.16
N VAL A 101 20.98 4.47 4.26
CA VAL A 101 21.11 5.09 2.95
C VAL A 101 21.24 6.59 3.23
N PRO A 102 22.32 7.27 2.80
CA PRO A 102 22.41 8.71 2.95
C PRO A 102 21.11 9.31 2.43
N ALA A 103 20.49 10.22 3.18
CA ALA A 103 19.31 10.93 2.70
C ALA A 103 19.67 11.50 1.32
N GLY A 104 19.06 10.95 0.26
CA GLY A 104 19.38 11.36 -1.11
C GLY A 104 19.17 12.87 -1.25
N THR A 105 19.83 13.47 -2.24
CA THR A 105 19.62 14.88 -2.54
C THR A 105 18.13 15.15 -2.72
N PRO A 106 17.53 16.10 -1.98
CA PRO A 106 16.12 16.42 -2.12
C PRO A 106 15.79 16.80 -3.57
N GLN A 107 14.70 16.24 -4.08
CA GLN A 107 14.20 16.56 -5.42
C GLN A 107 13.53 17.93 -5.41
N LEU A 108 13.75 18.73 -6.45
CA LEU A 108 13.12 20.04 -6.60
C LEU A 108 11.89 19.97 -7.50
N VAL A 109 10.83 20.64 -7.08
CA VAL A 109 9.56 20.77 -7.81
C VAL A 109 9.10 22.22 -7.82
N GLU A 110 8.41 22.64 -8.86
CA GLU A 110 7.77 23.96 -8.90
C GLU A 110 6.35 23.84 -8.34
N CYS A 111 6.09 24.48 -7.20
CA CYS A 111 4.80 24.49 -6.52
C CYS A 111 4.39 25.93 -6.26
N ARG A 112 3.18 26.32 -6.68
CA ARG A 112 2.64 27.68 -6.48
C ARG A 112 3.59 28.81 -6.94
N GLY A 113 4.42 28.56 -7.96
CA GLY A 113 5.39 29.53 -8.48
C GLY A 113 6.72 29.61 -7.71
N ALA A 114 6.94 28.77 -6.69
CA ALA A 114 8.18 28.65 -5.95
C ALA A 114 8.82 27.26 -6.13
N ARG A 115 10.14 27.16 -5.91
CA ARG A 115 10.86 25.88 -5.95
C ARG A 115 10.83 25.23 -4.56
N HIS A 116 10.17 24.09 -4.44
CA HIS A 116 10.06 23.31 -3.20
C HIS A 116 10.87 22.01 -3.30
N ARG A 117 11.30 21.50 -2.15
CA ARG A 117 12.09 20.29 -1.96
C ARG A 117 11.20 19.13 -1.51
N ILE A 118 11.48 17.95 -2.03
CA ILE A 118 10.89 16.67 -1.61
C ILE A 118 12.03 15.76 -1.20
N GLY A 119 11.95 15.18 -0.02
CA GLY A 119 12.97 14.28 0.49
C GLY A 119 12.41 13.20 1.41
N PRO A 120 13.17 12.11 1.63
CA PRO A 120 12.75 11.06 2.55
C PRO A 120 12.82 11.56 4.01
N VAL A 121 11.71 11.44 4.72
CA VAL A 121 11.60 11.61 6.18
C VAL A 121 11.00 10.32 6.72
N ASP A 122 11.73 9.62 7.61
CA ASP A 122 11.31 8.32 8.16
C ASP A 122 10.93 7.27 7.09
N GLY A 123 11.60 7.33 5.94
CA GLY A 123 11.36 6.41 4.82
C GLY A 123 10.16 6.78 3.92
N VAL A 124 9.51 7.92 4.16
CA VAL A 124 8.41 8.45 3.34
C VAL A 124 8.88 9.69 2.58
N LEU A 125 8.53 9.81 1.29
CA LEU A 125 8.83 11.03 0.53
C LEU A 125 7.89 12.15 0.95
N THR A 126 8.46 13.18 1.55
CA THR A 126 7.72 14.28 2.17
C THR A 126 8.10 15.61 1.53
N PRO A 127 7.12 16.49 1.22
CA PRO A 127 7.38 17.89 0.88
C PRO A 127 8.01 18.61 2.08
N LEU A 128 9.27 19.02 1.98
CA LEU A 128 10.03 19.60 3.09
C LEU A 128 9.74 21.09 3.31
N ASP A 129 9.18 21.76 2.30
CA ASP A 129 8.91 23.20 2.31
C ASP A 129 7.41 23.51 2.53
N HIS A 130 6.64 22.55 3.04
CA HIS A 130 5.26 22.75 3.49
C HIS A 130 5.13 22.38 4.96
N ASP A 131 4.31 23.15 5.68
CA ASP A 131 3.91 22.78 7.03
C ASP A 131 2.97 21.56 7.00
N PRO A 132 3.06 20.60 7.93
CA PRO A 132 2.15 19.46 8.01
C PRO A 132 0.66 19.84 8.01
N ASP A 133 0.30 20.96 8.65
CA ASP A 133 -1.09 21.44 8.65
C ASP A 133 -1.50 21.98 7.28
N GLU A 134 -0.56 22.53 6.50
CA GLU A 134 -0.80 22.92 5.11
C GLU A 134 -1.03 21.68 4.24
N ILE A 135 -0.20 20.64 4.39
CA ILE A 135 -0.37 19.36 3.69
C ILE A 135 -1.74 18.76 4.01
N GLY A 136 -2.11 18.69 5.29
CA GLY A 136 -3.37 18.10 5.74
C GLY A 136 -4.61 18.85 5.24
N ARG A 137 -4.53 20.16 5.00
CA ARG A 137 -5.63 20.96 4.41
C ARG A 137 -5.79 20.73 2.92
N GLU A 138 -4.73 20.36 2.21
CA GLU A 138 -4.70 20.27 0.75
C GLU A 138 -4.97 18.84 0.23
N GLU A 139 -4.72 17.81 1.04
CA GLU A 139 -4.99 16.41 0.68
C GLU A 139 -6.48 16.09 0.45
N PRO A 140 -7.43 16.50 1.31
CA PRO A 140 -8.84 16.18 1.08
C PRO A 140 -9.43 16.85 -0.18
N PRO A 141 -9.18 18.15 -0.44
CA PRO A 141 -9.59 18.77 -1.70
C PRO A 141 -9.00 18.06 -2.91
N ALA A 142 -7.72 17.68 -2.85
CA ALA A 142 -7.06 16.97 -3.95
C ALA A 142 -7.74 15.65 -4.31
N ALA A 143 -8.18 14.88 -3.31
CA ALA A 143 -8.89 13.62 -3.53
C ALA A 143 -10.26 13.81 -4.19
N LEU A 144 -10.90 14.97 -3.98
CA LEU A 144 -12.25 15.27 -4.47
C LEU A 144 -12.24 16.00 -5.82
N THR A 145 -11.31 16.93 -6.03
CA THR A 145 -11.23 17.77 -7.24
C THR A 145 -10.21 17.27 -8.25
N GLY A 146 -9.29 16.39 -7.84
CA GLY A 146 -8.23 15.86 -8.70
C GLY A 146 -7.09 16.84 -8.99
N THR A 147 -6.98 17.94 -8.23
CA THR A 147 -5.91 18.95 -8.40
C THR A 147 -5.07 19.09 -7.13
N PRO A 148 -4.24 18.09 -6.76
CA PRO A 148 -3.28 18.23 -5.67
C PRO A 148 -2.20 19.26 -5.99
N LEU A 149 -1.52 19.75 -4.96
CA LEU A 149 -0.27 20.50 -5.13
C LEU A 149 0.76 19.70 -5.93
N ALA A 150 1.59 20.41 -6.70
CA ALA A 150 2.67 19.79 -7.47
C ALA A 150 3.60 18.94 -6.59
N CYS A 151 3.84 19.38 -5.34
CA CYS A 151 4.60 18.61 -4.35
C CYS A 151 3.96 17.25 -4.02
N LEU A 152 2.64 17.24 -3.74
CA LEU A 152 1.91 16.02 -3.41
C LEU A 152 1.83 15.08 -4.63
N GLN A 153 1.62 15.64 -5.83
CA GLN A 153 1.64 14.87 -7.08
C GLN A 153 3.00 14.22 -7.34
N ALA A 154 4.09 14.94 -7.08
CA ALA A 154 5.43 14.42 -7.29
C ALA A 154 5.79 13.30 -6.29
N ALA A 155 5.44 13.45 -5.01
CA ALA A 155 5.62 12.41 -4.01
C ALA A 155 4.80 11.14 -4.34
N ASP A 156 3.53 11.31 -4.70
CA ASP A 156 2.67 10.19 -5.09
C ASP A 156 3.13 9.51 -6.40
N ARG A 157 3.58 10.28 -7.41
CA ARG A 157 4.17 9.73 -8.63
C ARG A 157 5.40 8.89 -8.30
N ALA A 158 6.26 9.37 -7.42
CA ALA A 158 7.44 8.65 -6.96
C ALA A 158 7.09 7.35 -6.23
N HIS A 159 6.02 7.37 -5.42
CA HIS A 159 5.51 6.17 -4.79
C HIS A 159 4.99 5.13 -5.81
N ARG A 160 4.25 5.59 -6.83
CA ARG A 160 3.68 4.71 -7.88
C ARG A 160 4.70 4.26 -8.93
N ARG A 161 5.77 5.04 -9.15
CA ARG A 161 6.83 4.77 -10.11
C ARG A 161 8.19 5.04 -9.46
N PRO A 162 8.73 4.10 -8.66
CA PRO A 162 9.98 4.31 -7.92
C PRO A 162 11.16 4.72 -8.82
N GLY A 163 11.20 4.24 -10.07
CA GLY A 163 12.22 4.59 -11.05
C GLY A 163 12.17 6.03 -11.58
N CYS A 164 11.21 6.86 -11.17
CA CYS A 164 11.27 8.30 -11.47
C CYS A 164 12.14 9.10 -10.50
N LEU A 165 12.70 8.43 -9.48
CA LEU A 165 13.73 8.94 -8.58
C LEU A 165 15.10 8.42 -9.05
N GLU A 166 15.68 9.03 -10.07
CA GLU A 166 17.06 8.67 -10.45
C GLU A 166 18.03 9.21 -9.38
N PRO A 167 18.78 8.36 -8.66
CA PRO A 167 19.74 8.81 -7.67
C PRO A 167 20.89 9.52 -8.38
N GLY A 168 20.97 10.84 -8.23
CA GLY A 168 22.01 11.66 -8.87
C GLY A 168 21.64 12.17 -10.27
N GLY A 169 20.36 12.10 -10.67
CA GLY A 169 19.89 12.85 -11.83
C GLY A 169 20.12 14.36 -11.59
N VAL A 170 20.81 15.01 -12.53
CA VAL A 170 20.84 16.48 -12.63
C VAL A 170 19.43 17.04 -12.42
N PRO A 171 19.24 18.21 -11.77
CA PRO A 171 17.92 18.77 -11.51
C PRO A 171 17.20 19.08 -12.83
N GLY A 172 16.57 18.07 -13.40
CA GLY A 172 15.52 18.20 -14.39
C GLY A 172 14.32 18.64 -13.60
N VAL A 173 13.98 19.92 -13.72
CA VAL A 173 12.66 20.43 -13.34
C VAL A 173 11.65 19.45 -13.93
N LEU A 174 10.98 18.66 -13.08
CA LEU A 174 9.82 17.90 -13.51
C LEU A 174 8.77 18.97 -13.82
N ARG A 175 8.79 19.48 -15.05
CA ARG A 175 7.74 20.35 -15.56
C ARG A 175 6.45 19.57 -15.39
N GLY A 176 5.50 20.19 -14.69
CA GLY A 176 4.12 19.72 -14.62
C GLY A 176 3.68 19.40 -16.03
N SER A 177 3.35 18.12 -16.25
CA SER A 177 2.91 17.61 -17.53
C SER A 177 1.78 18.49 -18.05
N GLU A 178 2.00 19.06 -19.22
CA GLU A 178 1.07 19.93 -19.93
C GLU A 178 -0.30 19.27 -20.03
N ALA A 179 -1.34 20.06 -19.77
CA ALA A 179 -2.72 19.68 -19.95
C ALA A 179 -2.93 19.14 -21.37
N VAL A 180 -3.46 17.92 -21.46
CA VAL A 180 -4.00 17.37 -22.72
C VAL A 180 -5.07 18.35 -23.22
N PRO A 181 -4.93 18.99 -24.39
CA PRO A 181 -5.99 19.82 -24.92
C PRO A 181 -7.21 18.94 -25.22
N GLY A 182 -8.34 19.30 -24.60
CA GLY A 182 -9.62 18.66 -24.82
C GLY A 182 -9.99 18.68 -26.30
N ARG A 183 -10.46 17.53 -26.79
CA ARG A 183 -11.03 17.39 -28.14
C ARG A 183 -12.20 18.37 -28.28
N PRO A 184 -12.27 19.19 -29.35
CA PRO A 184 -13.45 20.00 -29.60
C PRO A 184 -14.63 19.07 -29.90
N GLY A 185 -15.72 19.27 -29.16
CA GLY A 185 -16.98 18.56 -29.34
C GLY A 185 -17.54 18.80 -30.73
N GLY A 186 -17.71 17.71 -31.49
CA GLY A 186 -18.44 17.73 -32.75
C GLY A 186 -19.93 17.97 -32.49
N GLY A 187 -20.37 19.21 -32.66
CA GLY A 187 -21.79 19.56 -32.68
C GLY A 187 -22.45 18.98 -33.92
N SER A 188 -23.22 17.91 -33.75
CA SER A 188 -24.09 17.38 -34.82
C SER A 188 -25.33 18.28 -34.92
N ARG A 189 -25.27 19.25 -35.84
CA ARG A 189 -26.42 20.05 -36.27
C ARG A 189 -27.34 19.17 -37.11
N ALA A 190 -28.56 18.95 -36.64
CA ALA A 190 -29.63 18.32 -37.40
C ALA A 190 -30.04 19.20 -38.60
N PRO A 191 -30.23 18.66 -39.81
CA PRO A 191 -30.88 19.39 -40.89
C PRO A 191 -32.41 19.37 -40.68
N GLY A 192 -32.99 20.57 -40.68
CA GLY A 192 -34.42 20.81 -40.58
C GLY A 192 -35.22 20.25 -41.76
N ARG A 193 -36.48 19.92 -41.47
CA ARG A 193 -37.50 19.52 -42.44
C ARG A 193 -37.88 20.74 -43.30
N PRO A 194 -37.93 20.65 -44.63
CA PRO A 194 -38.68 21.62 -45.41
C PRO A 194 -40.17 21.23 -45.39
N GLY A 195 -41.00 22.21 -45.04
CA GLY A 195 -42.44 22.12 -45.18
C GLY A 195 -42.88 22.16 -46.64
N ALA A 196 -44.02 21.52 -46.91
CA ALA A 196 -44.83 21.77 -48.09
C ALA A 196 -46.25 22.11 -47.62
N ARG A 197 -46.65 23.37 -47.89
CA ARG A 197 -48.00 23.74 -48.34
C ARG A 197 -48.08 23.23 -49.79
N GLU A 198 -49.15 22.67 -50.33
CA GLU A 198 -50.58 23.03 -50.37
C GLU A 198 -51.45 21.76 -50.35
#